data_AF-A0A9D1D6B1-F1
#
_entry.id   AF-A0A9D1D6B1-F1
#
_cell.length_a   1.000
_cell.length_b   1.000
_cell.length_c   1.000
_cell.angle_alpha   90.00
_cell.angle_beta   90.00
_cell.angle_gamma   90.00
#
_symmetry.space_group_name_H-M   'P 1'
#
loop_
_entity.id
_entity.type
_entity.pdbx_description
1 polymer ?
#
loop_
_entity_poly.entity_id
_entity_poly.type
_entity_poly.pdbx_seq_one_letter_code
_entity_poly.pdbx_strand_id
1 'polypeptide(L)'
;CRITVISPTLSCRPDGLTWIERPYTPGDLAGAALAIAATDDRSVNRQVGEEARMLGIPVSVADCEAECSFYFPAICVGEGLVAGVVSEGKDHHRTARAAKAIRKVLEELP
;
A
#
# COMPACT_ATOMS: atom_id res chain seq x y z
N CYS A 1 8.81 -5.43 -10.89
CA CYS A 1 8.74 -4.44 -9.79
C CYS A 1 9.86 -4.78 -8.80
N ARG A 2 10.64 -3.81 -8.33
CA ARG A 2 11.67 -4.03 -7.30
C ARG A 2 11.08 -3.61 -5.96
N ILE A 3 10.99 -4.53 -5.01
CA ILE A 3 10.47 -4.26 -3.66
C ILE A 3 11.65 -4.25 -2.70
N THR A 4 11.75 -3.17 -1.93
CA THR A 4 12.72 -3.02 -0.84
C THR A 4 11.96 -2.89 0.48
N VAL A 5 12.34 -3.68 1.48
CA VAL A 5 11.84 -3.57 2.87
C VAL A 5 13.00 -3.15 3.76
N ILE A 6 12.78 -2.13 4.58
CA ILE A 6 13.74 -1.62 5.55
C ILE A 6 13.14 -1.81 6.93
N SER A 7 13.70 -2.73 7.69
CA SER A 7 13.23 -3.03 9.04
C SER A 7 14.31 -3.77 9.84
N PRO A 8 14.39 -3.58 11.17
CA PRO A 8 15.33 -4.32 12.02
C PRO A 8 15.04 -5.84 12.05
N THR A 9 13.78 -6.21 11.89
CA THR A 9 13.32 -7.60 11.88
C THR A 9 12.31 -7.79 10.74
N LEU A 10 12.22 -9.02 10.24
CA LEU A 10 11.29 -9.40 9.18
C LEU A 10 10.70 -10.78 9.48
N SER A 11 9.38 -10.90 9.51
CA SER A 11 8.68 -12.14 9.85
C SER A 11 8.77 -13.20 8.76
N CYS A 12 8.74 -12.79 7.49
CA CYS A 12 8.91 -13.66 6.35
C CYS A 12 9.64 -12.95 5.21
N ARG A 13 10.51 -13.68 4.51
CA ARG A 13 11.25 -13.17 3.36
C ARG A 13 10.77 -13.86 2.09
N PRO A 14 9.81 -13.28 1.37
CA PRO A 14 9.40 -13.79 0.06
C PRO A 14 10.53 -13.60 -0.97
N ASP A 15 10.48 -14.39 -2.05
CA ASP A 15 11.39 -14.26 -3.17
C ASP A 15 11.24 -12.90 -3.88
N GLY A 16 12.34 -12.38 -4.43
CA GLY A 16 12.36 -11.10 -5.15
C GLY A 16 12.32 -9.85 -4.26
N LEU A 17 12.41 -10.02 -2.93
CA LEU A 17 12.51 -8.92 -1.96
C LEU A 17 13.97 -8.56 -1.65
N THR A 18 14.29 -7.27 -1.71
CA THR A 18 15.51 -6.72 -1.10
C THR A 18 15.21 -6.31 0.33
N TRP A 19 15.80 -6.99 1.32
CA TRP A 19 15.66 -6.61 2.73
C TRP A 19 16.93 -5.91 3.21
N ILE A 20 16.75 -4.75 3.82
CA ILE A 20 17.81 -3.97 4.48
C ILE A 20 17.54 -4.05 5.98
N GLU A 21 18.33 -4.86 6.68
CA GLU A 21 18.16 -5.17 8.10
C GLU A 21 18.67 -4.02 8.99
N ARG A 22 17.87 -2.95 9.10
CA ARG A 22 18.10 -1.82 10.00
C ARG A 22 16.82 -0.98 10.18
N PRO A 23 16.79 -0.06 11.16
CA PRO A 23 15.76 0.97 11.21
C PRO A 23 15.77 1.86 9.97
N TYR A 24 14.61 2.44 9.68
CA TYR A 24 14.45 3.50 8.68
C TYR A 24 15.32 4.71 9.03
N THR A 25 15.88 5.35 8.01
CA THR A 25 16.62 6.61 8.13
C THR A 25 16.19 7.57 7.02
N PRO A 26 16.09 8.89 7.31
CA PRO A 26 15.77 9.87 6.27
C PRO A 26 16.71 9.77 5.06
N GLY A 27 16.14 9.79 3.86
CA GLY A 27 16.84 9.56 2.59
C GLY A 27 16.59 8.18 1.99
N ASP A 28 16.04 7.24 2.76
CA ASP A 28 15.73 5.89 2.30
C ASP A 28 14.68 5.82 1.18
N LEU A 29 13.85 6.85 1.05
CA LEU A 29 12.83 6.92 -0.01
C LEU A 29 13.37 7.45 -1.33
N ALA A 30 14.64 7.84 -1.41
CA ALA A 30 15.23 8.40 -2.62
C ALA A 30 15.06 7.45 -3.82
N GLY A 31 14.33 7.91 -4.84
CA GLY A 31 14.07 7.15 -6.07
C GLY A 31 12.97 6.08 -5.96
N ALA A 32 12.24 6.01 -4.84
CA ALA A 32 11.08 5.14 -4.73
C ALA A 32 9.89 5.69 -5.54
N ALA A 33 9.12 4.79 -6.16
CA ALA A 33 7.91 5.13 -6.91
C ALA A 33 6.64 5.12 -6.02
N LEU A 34 6.69 4.43 -4.88
CA LEU A 34 5.61 4.28 -3.90
C LEU A 34 6.26 3.95 -2.54
N ALA A 35 5.75 4.52 -1.47
CA ALA A 35 6.16 4.22 -0.10
C ALA A 35 5.02 3.58 0.70
N ILE A 36 5.37 2.65 1.60
CA ILE A 36 4.43 2.04 2.56
C ILE A 36 5.07 2.14 3.94
N ALA A 37 4.41 2.84 4.85
CA ALA A 37 4.79 2.89 6.26
C ALA A 37 3.90 1.90 7.04
N ALA A 38 4.47 0.78 7.47
CA ALA A 38 3.75 -0.31 8.12
C ALA A 38 4.56 -0.89 9.28
N THR A 39 5.14 -0.03 10.11
CA THR A 39 5.83 -0.43 11.34
C THR A 39 4.89 -0.27 12.54
N ASP A 40 5.25 -0.89 13.67
CA ASP A 40 4.57 -0.69 14.95
C ASP A 40 5.00 0.61 15.67
N ASP A 41 5.97 1.36 15.09
CA ASP A 41 6.46 2.63 15.65
C ASP A 41 5.83 3.82 14.90
N ARG A 42 4.96 4.54 15.59
CA ARG A 42 4.30 5.74 15.05
C ARG A 42 5.29 6.79 14.55
N SER A 43 6.39 6.97 15.27
CA SER A 43 7.37 8.00 14.93
C SER A 43 8.05 7.71 13.59
N VAL A 44 8.37 6.44 13.35
CA VAL A 44 8.91 5.96 12.07
C VAL A 44 7.86 6.14 10.96
N ASN A 45 6.61 5.71 11.19
CA ASN A 45 5.58 5.81 10.17
C ASN A 45 5.31 7.26 9.74
N ARG A 46 5.27 8.17 10.72
CA ARG A 46 5.14 9.61 10.46
C ARG A 46 6.33 10.17 9.67
N GLN A 47 7.55 9.77 10.03
CA GLN A 47 8.76 10.21 9.33
C GLN A 47 8.75 9.79 7.86
N VAL A 48 8.36 8.53 7.58
CA VAL A 48 8.16 8.03 6.21
C VAL A 48 7.09 8.83 5.47
N GLY A 49 5.96 9.11 6.12
CA GLY A 49 4.86 9.88 5.53
C GLY A 49 5.25 11.32 5.18
N GLU A 50 5.95 12.01 6.10
CA GLU A 50 6.47 13.36 5.89
C GLU A 50 7.52 13.40 4.77
N GLU A 51 8.48 12.47 4.76
CA GLU A 51 9.50 12.40 3.71
C GLU A 51 8.91 12.09 2.34
N ALA A 52 8.00 11.11 2.26
CA ALA A 52 7.35 10.76 1.00
C ALA A 52 6.61 11.97 0.40
N ARG A 53 5.90 12.74 1.24
CA ARG A 53 5.23 13.98 0.81
C ARG A 53 6.20 15.02 0.31
N MET A 54 7.31 15.24 1.01
CA MET A 54 8.35 16.19 0.58
C MET A 54 8.95 15.80 -0.78
N LEU A 55 9.10 14.50 -1.05
CA LEU A 55 9.64 13.98 -2.29
C LEU A 55 8.59 13.79 -3.41
N GLY A 56 7.30 14.06 -3.13
CA GLY A 56 6.21 13.80 -4.08
C GLY A 56 5.95 12.32 -4.37
N ILE A 57 6.37 11.43 -3.46
CA ILE A 57 6.19 9.98 -3.55
C ILE A 57 4.82 9.63 -2.98
N PRO A 58 3.96 8.90 -3.73
CA PRO A 58 2.71 8.39 -3.18
C PRO A 58 3.00 7.50 -1.96
N VAL A 59 2.24 7.67 -0.88
CA VAL A 59 2.47 6.95 0.38
C VAL A 59 1.18 6.44 1.00
N SER A 60 1.25 5.22 1.52
CA SER A 60 0.23 4.62 2.39
C SER A 60 0.81 4.46 3.79
N VAL A 61 0.22 5.11 4.79
CA VAL A 61 0.59 5.03 6.21
C VAL A 61 -0.43 4.17 6.95
N ALA A 62 -0.02 2.97 7.35
CA ALA A 62 -0.93 1.91 7.81
C ALA A 62 -1.74 2.29 9.06
N ASP A 63 -1.18 3.12 9.94
CA ASP A 63 -1.79 3.54 11.19
C ASP A 63 -2.37 4.98 11.14
N CYS A 64 -2.34 5.65 9.99
CA CYS A 64 -2.93 6.98 9.85
C CYS A 64 -3.42 7.32 8.44
N GLU A 65 -4.74 7.27 8.26
CA GLU A 65 -5.38 7.68 7.00
C GLU A 65 -5.05 9.13 6.61
N ALA A 66 -5.04 10.06 7.58
CA ALA A 66 -4.73 11.47 7.32
C ALA A 66 -3.28 11.69 6.83
N GLU A 67 -2.41 10.69 6.96
CA GLU A 67 -1.03 10.73 6.47
C GLU A 67 -0.85 10.10 5.09
N CYS A 68 -1.87 9.41 4.56
CA CYS A 68 -1.83 8.79 3.23
C CYS A 68 -1.99 9.82 2.10
N SER A 69 -1.29 9.58 0.99
CA SER A 69 -1.55 10.19 -0.33
C SER A 69 -1.94 9.14 -1.38
N PHE A 70 -1.88 7.86 -1.03
CA PHE A 70 -2.25 6.72 -1.86
C PHE A 70 -3.06 5.70 -1.06
N TYR A 71 -4.04 5.07 -1.71
CA TYR A 71 -4.90 4.05 -1.11
C TYR A 71 -4.96 2.81 -2.01
N PHE A 72 -4.83 1.64 -1.40
CA PHE A 72 -4.98 0.38 -2.12
C PHE A 72 -6.45 0.14 -2.48
N PRO A 73 -6.79 -0.07 -3.77
CA PRO A 73 -8.13 -0.46 -4.18
C PRO A 73 -8.46 -1.89 -3.73
N ALA A 74 -9.76 -2.18 -3.59
CA ALA A 74 -10.23 -3.55 -3.67
C ALA A 74 -10.06 -4.05 -5.11
N ILE A 75 -9.22 -5.07 -5.28
CA ILE A 75 -8.96 -5.68 -6.59
C ILE A 75 -10.03 -6.75 -6.90
N CYS A 76 -10.55 -6.70 -8.12
CA CYS A 76 -11.48 -7.67 -8.70
C CYS A 76 -10.86 -8.20 -9.99
N VAL A 77 -10.75 -9.52 -10.14
CA VAL A 77 -10.11 -10.18 -11.30
C VAL A 77 -11.06 -11.26 -11.82
N GLY A 78 -11.19 -11.37 -13.14
CA GLY A 78 -11.95 -12.42 -13.83
C GLY A 78 -11.77 -12.31 -15.34
N GLU A 79 -11.70 -13.44 -16.05
CA GLU A 79 -11.54 -13.51 -17.53
C GLU A 79 -10.45 -12.60 -18.10
N GLY A 80 -9.28 -12.54 -17.44
CA GLY A 80 -8.15 -11.71 -17.87
C GLY A 80 -8.34 -10.19 -17.66
N LEU A 81 -9.45 -9.76 -17.07
CA LEU A 81 -9.72 -8.37 -16.71
C LEU A 81 -9.38 -8.10 -15.23
N VAL A 82 -8.98 -6.86 -14.95
CA VAL A 82 -8.71 -6.36 -13.59
C VAL A 82 -9.45 -5.05 -13.38
N ALA A 83 -10.25 -4.97 -12.31
CA ALA A 83 -10.93 -3.76 -11.87
C ALA A 83 -10.49 -3.40 -10.44
N GLY A 84 -10.21 -2.12 -10.20
CA GLY A 84 -9.92 -1.57 -8.87
C GLY A 84 -11.07 -0.71 -8.36
N VAL A 85 -11.47 -0.93 -7.10
CA VAL A 85 -12.55 -0.17 -6.45
C VAL A 85 -12.02 0.54 -5.22
N VAL A 86 -12.17 1.85 -5.18
CA VAL A 86 -11.88 2.71 -4.02
C VAL A 86 -13.14 3.46 -3.60
N SER A 87 -13.22 3.87 -2.34
CA SER A 87 -14.23 4.81 -1.86
C SER A 87 -13.57 5.99 -1.18
N GLU A 88 -14.34 7.04 -0.91
CA GLU A 88 -13.91 8.20 -0.12
C GLU A 88 -13.69 7.87 1.38
N GLY A 89 -13.56 6.60 1.76
CA GLY A 89 -13.28 6.18 3.14
C GLY A 89 -14.48 6.24 4.12
N LYS A 90 -15.57 6.93 3.78
CA LYS A 90 -16.72 7.15 4.69
C LYS A 90 -17.58 5.92 5.00
N ASP A 91 -17.48 4.86 4.20
CA ASP A 91 -18.24 3.60 4.37
C ASP A 91 -17.44 2.41 3.81
N HIS A 92 -16.78 1.68 4.70
CA HIS A 92 -15.99 0.50 4.33
C HIS A 92 -16.87 -0.66 3.82
N HIS A 93 -18.13 -0.77 4.27
CA HIS A 93 -19.04 -1.82 3.81
C HIS A 93 -19.46 -1.60 2.35
N ARG A 94 -19.56 -0.33 1.92
CA ARG A 94 -19.90 0.02 0.55
C ARG A 94 -18.84 -0.46 -0.45
N THR A 95 -17.55 -0.27 -0.15
CA THR A 95 -16.45 -0.75 -1.02
C THR A 95 -16.46 -2.27 -1.13
N ALA A 96 -16.64 -2.98 -0.01
CA ALA A 96 -16.70 -4.43 0.00
C ALA A 96 -17.89 -4.97 -0.82
N ARG A 97 -19.07 -4.36 -0.68
CA ARG A 97 -20.27 -4.74 -1.45
C ARG A 97 -20.09 -4.47 -2.94
N ALA A 98 -19.53 -3.32 -3.30
CA ALA A 98 -19.25 -2.96 -4.69
C ALA A 98 -18.23 -3.91 -5.33
N ALA A 99 -17.13 -4.20 -4.64
CA ALA A 99 -16.13 -5.17 -5.08
C ALA A 99 -16.74 -6.57 -5.28
N LYS A 100 -17.60 -7.03 -4.37
CA LYS A 100 -18.30 -8.32 -4.52
C LYS A 100 -19.19 -8.36 -5.77
N ALA A 101 -19.93 -7.28 -6.03
CA ALA A 101 -20.78 -7.20 -7.21
C ALA A 101 -19.94 -7.20 -8.51
N ILE A 102 -18.81 -6.48 -8.54
CA ILE A 102 -17.92 -6.42 -9.69
C ILE A 102 -17.25 -7.78 -9.95
N ARG A 103 -16.77 -8.47 -8.91
CA ARG A 103 -16.20 -9.83 -9.06
C ARG A 103 -17.20 -10.78 -9.73
N LYS A 104 -18.45 -10.79 -9.25
CA LYS A 104 -19.50 -11.63 -9.85
C LYS A 104 -19.69 -11.32 -11.34
N VAL A 105 -19.71 -10.04 -11.72
CA VAL A 105 -19.81 -9.63 -13.12
C VAL A 105 -18.62 -10.15 -13.93
N LEU A 106 -17.39 -10.00 -13.41
CA LEU A 106 -16.18 -10.46 -14.11
C LEU A 106 -16.09 -11.99 -14.26
N GLU A 107 -16.62 -12.74 -13.30
CA GLU A 107 -16.70 -14.21 -13.33
C GLU A 107 -17.74 -14.74 -14.33
N GLU A 108 -18.78 -13.96 -14.64
CA GLU A 108 -19.86 -14.33 -15.57
C GLU A 108 -19.61 -13.86 -17.01
N LEU A 109 -18.45 -13.25 -17.28
CA LEU A 109 -18.07 -12.85 -18.63
C LEU A 109 -17.75 -14.09 -19.48
N PRO A 110 -18.22 -14.13 -20.74
CA PRO A 110 -18.01 -15.26 -21.63
C PRO A 110 -16.59 -15.35 -22.21
#